data_AF-A0A949F019-F1
#
_entry.id   AF-A0A949F019-F1
#
_cell.length_a   1.000
_cell.length_b   1.000
_cell.length_c   1.000
_cell.angle_alpha   90.00
_cell.angle_beta   90.00
_cell.angle_gamma   90.00
#
_symmetry.space_group_name_H-M   'P 1'
#
loop_
_entity.id
_entity.type
_entity.pdbx_description
1 polymer ?
#
loop_
_entity_poly.entity_id
_entity_poly.type
_entity_poly.pdbx_seq_one_letter_code
_entity_poly.pdbx_strand_id
1 'polypeptide(L)'
;IRNDPSRILVAQGKHKLIIDEEDFAEVQKLLANKTRTWRPRVKNEEYLLTGIITCSKCNHRYTGVSSISNHRLNRKKRWYRCSGPYANHIRCTNRSVKAEDIEPEATKIVAQLIQNERLKQSRWTTGVRTVYCETN
;
A
#
# COMPACT_ATOMS: atom_id res chain seq x y z
N ILE A 1 -19.00 -15.21 -1.31
CA ILE A 1 -19.69 -16.22 -2.15
C ILE A 1 -19.96 -15.55 -3.49
N ARG A 2 -19.47 -16.10 -4.61
CA ARG A 2 -19.82 -15.59 -5.95
C ARG A 2 -20.97 -16.46 -6.46
N ASN A 3 -22.16 -15.89 -6.56
CA ASN A 3 -23.29 -16.61 -7.16
C ASN A 3 -23.15 -16.61 -8.68
N ASP A 4 -23.53 -17.73 -9.28
CA ASP A 4 -23.71 -17.88 -10.73
C ASP A 4 -24.80 -16.89 -11.19
N PRO A 5 -24.52 -15.97 -12.14
CA PRO A 5 -25.48 -14.98 -12.60
C PRO A 5 -26.78 -15.59 -13.15
N SER A 6 -26.70 -16.77 -13.76
CA SER A 6 -27.86 -17.47 -14.35
C SER A 6 -28.87 -17.94 -13.30
N ARG A 7 -28.47 -17.97 -12.01
CA ARG A 7 -29.30 -18.41 -10.88
C ARG A 7 -29.80 -17.24 -10.03
N ILE A 8 -29.54 -16.00 -10.42
CA ILE A 8 -29.96 -14.81 -9.66
C ILE A 8 -31.33 -14.35 -10.17
N LEU A 9 -32.34 -14.43 -9.30
CA LEU A 9 -33.65 -13.84 -9.54
C LEU A 9 -33.67 -12.41 -8.98
N VAL A 10 -33.88 -11.43 -9.85
CA VAL A 10 -34.05 -10.01 -9.48
C VAL A 10 -35.53 -9.67 -9.58
N ALA A 11 -36.13 -9.21 -8.48
CA ALA A 11 -37.56 -8.88 -8.40
C ALA A 11 -37.79 -7.68 -7.51
N GLN A 12 -38.90 -6.97 -7.72
CA GLN A 12 -39.26 -5.81 -6.92
C GLN A 12 -39.64 -6.20 -5.50
N GLY A 13 -38.99 -5.58 -4.52
CA GLY A 13 -39.32 -5.78 -3.11
C GLY A 13 -40.67 -5.16 -2.74
N LYS A 14 -41.35 -5.73 -1.75
CA LYS A 14 -42.62 -5.19 -1.22
C LYS A 14 -42.44 -4.06 -0.20
N HIS A 15 -41.21 -3.78 0.20
CA HIS A 15 -40.91 -2.74 1.18
C HIS A 15 -40.95 -1.36 0.50
N LYS A 16 -41.23 -0.33 1.30
CA LYS A 16 -41.11 1.05 0.83
C LYS A 16 -39.65 1.33 0.46
N LEU A 17 -39.44 1.92 -0.71
CA LEU A 17 -38.13 2.39 -1.17
C LEU A 17 -37.55 3.37 -0.16
N ILE A 18 -36.27 3.19 0.16
CA ILE A 18 -35.50 4.10 1.04
C ILE A 18 -34.87 5.23 0.22
N ILE A 19 -34.49 4.93 -1.02
CA ILE A 19 -33.90 5.85 -2.00
C ILE A 19 -34.56 5.61 -3.36
N ASP A 20 -34.54 6.63 -4.21
CA ASP A 20 -35.09 6.56 -5.56
C ASP A 20 -34.20 5.72 -6.48
N GLU A 21 -34.83 5.15 -7.51
CA GLU A 21 -34.16 4.20 -8.42
C GLU A 21 -33.14 4.92 -9.31
N GLU A 22 -33.41 6.18 -9.66
CA GLU A 22 -32.53 7.07 -10.39
C GLU A 22 -31.24 7.36 -9.60
N ASP A 23 -31.39 7.74 -8.32
CA ASP A 23 -30.27 8.01 -7.42
C ASP A 23 -29.40 6.75 -7.24
N PHE A 24 -30.04 5.59 -7.05
CA PHE A 24 -29.32 4.32 -6.94
C PHE A 24 -28.53 4.02 -8.22
N ALA A 25 -29.16 4.16 -9.39
CA ALA A 25 -28.53 3.90 -10.68
C ALA A 25 -27.35 4.86 -10.95
N GLU A 26 -27.47 6.13 -10.59
CA GLU A 26 -26.39 7.11 -10.73
C GLU A 26 -25.18 6.74 -9.85
N VAL A 27 -25.42 6.40 -8.58
CA VAL A 27 -24.35 5.97 -7.66
C VAL A 27 -23.66 4.70 -8.16
N GLN A 28 -24.41 3.70 -8.67
CA GLN A 28 -23.81 2.49 -9.23
C GLN A 28 -22.92 2.79 -10.44
N LYS A 29 -23.30 3.72 -11.33
CA LYS A 29 -22.45 4.18 -12.44
C LYS A 29 -21.16 4.82 -11.94
N LEU A 30 -21.23 5.69 -10.92
CA LEU A 30 -20.06 6.31 -10.31
C LEU A 30 -19.11 5.28 -9.68
N LEU A 31 -19.66 4.25 -9.01
CA LEU A 31 -18.88 3.16 -8.41
C LEU A 31 -18.22 2.27 -9.46
N ALA A 32 -18.92 1.95 -10.55
CA ALA A 32 -18.37 1.16 -11.66
C ALA A 32 -17.20 1.90 -12.35
N ASN A 33 -17.33 3.23 -12.50
CA ASN A 33 -16.30 4.09 -13.10
C ASN A 33 -15.14 4.39 -12.14
N LYS A 34 -15.27 4.08 -10.84
CA LYS A 34 -14.18 4.13 -9.88
C LYS A 34 -13.18 3.02 -10.20
N THR A 35 -12.28 3.29 -11.14
CA THR A 35 -11.05 2.51 -11.24
C THR A 35 -10.38 2.55 -9.87
N ARG A 36 -9.86 1.40 -9.41
CA ARG A 36 -8.96 1.35 -8.25
C ARG A 36 -7.70 2.13 -8.64
N THR A 37 -7.78 3.45 -8.59
CA THR A 37 -6.61 4.31 -8.64
C THR A 37 -5.74 3.80 -7.51
N TRP A 38 -4.56 3.31 -7.88
CA TRP A 38 -3.54 2.94 -6.93
C TRP A 38 -3.25 4.20 -6.12
N ARG A 39 -3.91 4.32 -4.97
CA ARG A 39 -3.51 5.29 -3.96
C ARG A 39 -2.39 4.59 -3.21
N PRO A 40 -1.17 5.16 -3.15
CA PRO A 40 -0.16 4.62 -2.28
C PRO A 40 -0.78 4.50 -0.89
N ARG A 41 -0.88 3.27 -0.38
CA ARG A 41 -1.41 3.03 0.99
C ARG A 41 -0.51 3.69 2.04
N VAL A 42 0.69 4.09 1.64
CA VAL A 42 1.68 4.76 2.45
C VAL A 42 1.71 6.22 2.01
N LYS A 43 1.07 7.11 2.78
CA LYS A 43 1.29 8.56 2.72
C LYS A 43 2.59 8.99 3.41
N ASN A 44 3.30 8.04 4.01
CA ASN A 44 4.46 8.32 4.84
C ASN A 44 5.74 8.20 4.01
N GLU A 45 6.20 9.32 3.45
CA GLU A 45 7.49 9.44 2.76
C GLU A 45 8.67 9.02 3.66
N GLU A 46 8.47 9.01 4.98
CA GLU A 46 9.48 8.61 5.96
C GLU A 46 9.77 7.11 5.96
N TYR A 47 8.95 6.21 5.39
CA TYR A 47 9.25 4.76 5.44
C TYR A 47 8.95 4.06 4.12
N LEU A 48 9.87 4.26 3.16
CA LEU A 48 9.82 3.80 1.78
C LEU A 48 9.49 2.31 1.62
N LEU A 49 9.93 1.46 2.56
CA LEU A 49 9.83 0.00 2.45
C LEU A 49 8.66 -0.60 3.23
N THR A 50 7.78 0.24 3.81
CA THR A 50 6.60 -0.22 4.53
C THR A 50 5.69 -1.02 3.63
N GLY A 51 5.39 -2.26 4.02
CA GLY A 51 4.54 -3.16 3.23
C GLY A 51 5.23 -3.83 2.03
N ILE A 52 6.48 -3.48 1.74
CA ILE A 52 7.32 -4.09 0.69
C ILE A 52 8.16 -5.23 1.30
N ILE A 53 8.87 -4.96 2.41
CA ILE A 53 9.69 -5.99 3.07
C ILE A 53 8.78 -7.02 3.73
N THR A 54 9.12 -8.29 3.53
CA THR A 54 8.40 -9.43 4.10
C THR A 54 9.29 -10.22 5.07
N CYS A 55 8.69 -10.65 6.17
CA CYS A 55 9.36 -11.41 7.21
C CYS A 55 9.68 -12.83 6.74
N SER A 56 10.95 -13.22 6.71
CA SER A 56 11.36 -14.59 6.37
C SER A 56 10.82 -15.66 7.33
N LYS A 57 10.51 -15.30 8.58
CA LYS A 57 10.02 -16.26 9.60
C LYS A 57 8.52 -16.51 9.55
N CYS A 58 7.70 -15.46 9.43
CA CYS A 58 6.24 -15.57 9.53
C CYS A 58 5.49 -15.07 8.30
N ASN A 59 6.20 -14.68 7.24
CA ASN A 59 5.66 -14.19 5.98
C ASN A 59 4.75 -12.94 6.07
N HIS A 60 4.75 -12.27 7.22
CA HIS A 60 4.04 -11.00 7.40
C HIS A 60 4.91 -9.82 6.96
N ARG A 61 4.26 -8.72 6.59
CA ARG A 61 4.95 -7.50 6.15
C ARG A 61 5.63 -6.79 7.30
N TYR A 62 6.69 -6.05 6.99
CA TYR A 62 7.29 -5.09 7.90
C TYR A 62 6.62 -3.73 7.76
N THR A 63 6.51 -3.02 8.87
CA THR A 63 5.96 -1.66 8.96
C THR A 63 6.99 -0.72 9.59
N GLY A 64 7.12 0.49 9.04
CA GLY A 64 7.96 1.54 9.61
C GLY A 64 7.49 1.97 11.00
N VAL A 65 8.44 2.10 11.93
CA VAL A 65 8.22 2.56 13.31
C VAL A 65 9.41 3.40 13.77
N SER A 66 9.15 4.41 14.60
CA SER A 66 10.19 5.19 15.27
C SER A 66 10.24 4.87 16.76
N SER A 67 11.45 4.82 17.35
CA SER A 67 11.65 4.77 18.80
C SER A 67 12.48 5.96 19.27
N ILE A 68 12.11 6.61 20.38
CA ILE A 68 12.93 7.67 20.97
C ILE A 68 14.28 7.06 21.39
N SER A 69 15.37 7.62 20.89
CA SER A 69 16.74 7.22 21.24
C SER A 69 17.40 8.16 22.23
N ASN A 70 16.97 9.42 22.27
CA ASN A 70 17.41 10.37 23.29
C ASN A 70 16.23 11.29 23.64
N HIS A 71 15.71 11.16 24.86
CA HIS A 71 14.53 11.89 25.30
C HIS A 71 14.79 13.39 25.48
N ARG A 72 16.00 13.77 25.93
CA ARG A 72 16.38 15.17 26.16
C ARG A 72 16.51 15.97 24.86
N LEU A 73 16.96 15.30 23.80
CA LEU A 73 17.16 15.91 22.47
C LEU A 73 16.02 15.59 21.50
N ASN A 74 14.96 14.93 21.97
CA ASN A 74 13.85 14.42 21.16
C ASN A 74 14.30 13.66 19.89
N ARG A 75 15.45 12.96 19.96
CA ARG A 75 15.99 12.21 18.82
C ARG A 75 15.29 10.87 18.72
N LYS A 76 14.86 10.51 17.52
CA LYS A 76 14.22 9.23 17.22
C LYS A 76 15.08 8.42 16.26
N LYS A 77 15.07 7.10 16.44
CA LYS A 77 15.63 6.13 15.49
C LYS A 77 14.50 5.45 14.72
N ARG A 78 14.76 5.18 13.44
CA ARG A 78 13.81 4.59 12.50
C ARG A 78 14.09 3.11 12.29
N TRP A 79 13.04 2.33 12.31
CA TRP A 79 13.10 0.87 12.18
C TRP A 79 11.96 0.36 11.31
N TYR A 80 12.17 -0.79 10.71
CA TYR A 80 11.13 -1.63 10.14
C TYR A 80 10.89 -2.80 11.09
N ARG A 81 9.64 -2.97 11.53
CA ARG A 81 9.24 -4.01 12.47
C ARG A 81 8.24 -4.96 11.84
N CYS A 82 8.42 -6.27 12.07
CA CYS A 82 7.48 -7.29 11.63
C CYS A 82 6.08 -7.04 12.20
N SER A 83 5.05 -7.00 11.35
CA SER A 83 3.66 -6.80 11.75
C SER A 83 2.99 -8.04 12.34
N GLY A 84 3.56 -9.24 12.18
CA GLY A 84 2.99 -10.50 12.66
C GLY A 84 2.60 -10.45 14.15
N PRO A 85 3.51 -10.13 15.08
CA PRO A 85 3.19 -10.05 16.51
C PRO A 85 2.20 -8.95 16.89
N TYR A 86 2.21 -7.82 16.17
CA TYR A 86 1.52 -6.60 16.60
C TYR A 86 0.15 -6.41 15.96
N ALA A 87 -0.01 -6.82 14.70
CA ALA A 87 -1.26 -6.65 13.96
C ALA A 87 -2.02 -7.97 13.79
N ASN A 88 -1.35 -9.11 13.90
CA ASN A 88 -1.93 -10.43 13.62
C ASN A 88 -1.80 -11.41 14.80
N HIS A 89 -1.28 -10.95 15.94
CA HIS A 89 -1.10 -11.73 17.17
C HIS A 89 -0.30 -13.03 16.99
N ILE A 90 0.65 -13.04 16.04
CA ILE A 90 1.49 -14.20 15.74
C ILE A 90 2.77 -14.17 16.58
N ARG A 91 3.14 -15.30 17.17
CA ARG A 91 4.45 -15.45 17.83
C ARG A 91 5.57 -15.49 16.77
N CYS A 92 6.18 -14.34 16.52
CA CYS A 92 7.32 -14.21 15.61
C CYS A 92 8.51 -13.58 16.34
N THR A 93 9.67 -14.23 16.27
CA THR A 93 10.91 -13.81 16.92
C THR A 93 11.87 -13.12 15.94
N ASN A 94 11.37 -12.60 14.82
CA ASN A 94 12.22 -11.88 13.87
C ASN A 94 12.51 -10.46 14.39
N ARG A 95 13.74 -10.00 14.19
CA ARG A 95 14.18 -8.69 14.70
C ARG A 95 13.69 -7.56 13.80
N SER A 96 13.52 -6.39 14.40
CA SER A 96 13.38 -5.16 13.65
C SER A 96 14.70 -4.83 12.95
N VAL A 97 14.61 -4.26 11.75
CA VAL A 97 15.76 -3.84 10.95
C VAL A 97 15.80 -2.32 10.98
N LYS A 98 16.98 -1.70 11.06
CA LYS A 98 17.04 -0.23 11.02
C LYS A 98 16.79 0.28 9.61
N ALA A 99 16.11 1.42 9.51
CA ALA A 99 15.91 2.08 8.22
C ALA A 99 17.24 2.54 7.60
N GLU A 100 18.16 3.07 8.43
CA GLU A 100 19.51 3.52 8.01
C GLU A 100 20.35 2.42 7.35
N ASP A 101 20.10 1.15 7.68
CA ASP A 101 20.85 0.02 7.14
C ASP A 101 20.21 -0.52 5.84
N ILE A 102 18.87 -0.67 5.81
CA ILE A 102 18.19 -1.39 4.72
C ILE A 102 17.78 -0.51 3.54
N GLU A 103 17.49 0.77 3.78
CA GLU A 103 17.04 1.69 2.71
C GLU A 103 18.14 1.98 1.68
N PRO A 104 19.41 2.22 2.06
CA PRO A 104 20.48 2.40 1.09
C PRO A 104 20.66 1.17 0.19
N GLU A 105 20.62 -0.04 0.76
CA GLU A 105 20.74 -1.29 0.00
C GLU A 105 19.57 -1.47 -0.97
N ALA A 106 18.34 -1.24 -0.52
CA ALA A 106 17.17 -1.30 -1.39
C ALA A 106 17.25 -0.27 -2.53
N THR A 107 17.68 0.95 -2.23
CA THR A 107 17.83 2.04 -3.21
C THR A 107 18.91 1.70 -4.25
N LYS A 108 20.03 1.11 -3.82
CA LYS A 108 21.09 0.63 -4.70
C LYS A 108 20.61 -0.43 -5.68
N ILE A 109 19.86 -1.42 -5.19
CA ILE A 109 19.26 -2.47 -6.03
C ILE A 109 18.32 -1.84 -7.05
N VAL A 110 17.42 -0.94 -6.63
CA VAL A 110 16.49 -0.26 -7.54
C VAL A 110 17.23 0.57 -8.58
N ALA A 111 18.27 1.31 -8.19
CA ALA A 111 19.09 2.09 -9.11
C ALA A 111 19.75 1.21 -10.19
N GLN A 112 20.27 0.03 -9.80
CA GLN A 112 20.83 -0.94 -10.74
C GLN A 112 19.76 -1.53 -11.67
N LEU A 113 18.57 -1.85 -11.15
CA LEU A 113 17.46 -2.37 -11.95
C LEU A 113 16.98 -1.35 -12.99
N ILE A 114 16.94 -0.06 -12.65
CA ILE A 114 16.53 1.00 -13.60
C ILE A 114 17.51 1.12 -14.77
N GLN A 115 18.79 0.81 -14.57
CA GLN A 115 19.78 0.81 -15.65
C GLN A 115 19.61 -0.35 -16.63
N ASN A 116 18.80 -1.36 -16.30
CA ASN A 116 18.54 -2.49 -17.16
C ASN A 116 17.64 -2.10 -18.35
N GLU A 117 18.18 -2.20 -19.57
CA GLU A 117 17.49 -1.82 -20.82
C GLU A 117 16.13 -2.51 -21.01
N ARG A 118 15.99 -3.76 -20.56
CA ARG A 118 14.71 -4.50 -20.62
C ARG A 118 13.64 -3.86 -19.74
N LEU A 119 14.03 -3.29 -18.59
CA LEU A 119 13.10 -2.63 -17.68
C LEU A 119 12.80 -1.19 -18.12
N LYS A 120 13.72 -0.52 -18.81
CA LYS A 120 13.49 0.82 -19.41
C LYS A 120 12.34 0.80 -20.43
N GLN A 121 12.22 -0.28 -21.20
CA GLN A 121 11.15 -0.49 -22.18
C GLN A 121 9.80 -0.88 -21.54
N SER A 122 9.75 -1.14 -20.23
CA SER A 122 8.53 -1.57 -19.56
C SER A 122 7.60 -0.40 -19.27
N ARG A 123 6.28 -0.64 -19.32
CA ARG A 123 5.21 0.37 -19.11
C ARG A 123 5.29 1.15 -17.78
N TRP A 124 6.11 0.69 -16.84
CA TRP A 124 6.32 1.30 -15.53
C TRP A 124 7.08 2.63 -15.61
N THR A 125 7.97 2.83 -16.58
CA THR A 125 8.71 4.08 -16.79
C THR A 125 7.87 5.15 -17.50
N THR A 126 6.88 4.75 -18.31
CA THR A 126 6.00 5.67 -19.06
C THR A 126 4.91 6.31 -18.18
N GLY A 127 4.57 5.69 -17.04
CA GLY A 127 3.46 6.11 -16.17
C GLY A 127 3.82 7.08 -15.04
N VAL A 128 5.11 7.29 -14.77
CA VAL A 128 5.57 8.31 -13.82
C VAL A 128 5.66 9.61 -14.60
N ARG A 129 4.53 10.32 -14.77
CA ARG A 129 4.59 11.75 -15.11
C ARG A 129 5.37 12.40 -13.97
N THR A 130 6.60 12.74 -14.26
CA THR A 130 7.51 13.57 -13.50
C THR A 130 6.77 14.82 -13.04
N VAL A 131 6.42 14.85 -11.75
CA VAL A 131 6.12 16.09 -11.05
C VAL A 131 7.47 16.66 -10.63
N TYR A 132 8.25 17.20 -11.57
CA TYR A 132 9.30 18.12 -11.19
C TYR A 132 8.59 19.42 -10.82
N CYS A 133 8.56 19.75 -9.54
CA CYS A 133 8.36 21.13 -9.11
C CYS A 133 9.57 21.92 -9.62
N GLU A 134 9.37 22.69 -10.68
CA GLU A 134 10.25 23.81 -10.98
C GLU A 134 10.00 24.85 -9.87
N THR A 135 10.90 24.89 -8.90
CA THR A 135 11.01 26.01 -7.97
C THR A 135 11.60 27.17 -8.76
N ASN A 136 10.80 28.19 -9.02
CA ASN A 136 11.23 29.52 -9.44
C ASN A 136 11.46 30.38 -8.20
#